data_AF-A0A820RIK6-F1
#
_entry.id   AF-A0A820RIK6-F1
#
_cell.length_a   1.000
_cell.length_b   1.000
_cell.length_c   1.000
_cell.angle_alpha   90.00
_cell.angle_beta   90.00
_cell.angle_gamma   90.00
#
_symmetry.space_group_name_H-M   'P 1'
#
loop_
_entity.id
_entity.type
_entity.pdbx_description
1 polymer ?
#
loop_
_entity_poly.entity_id
_entity_poly.type
_entity_poly.pdbx_seq_one_letter_code
_entity_poly.pdbx_strand_id
1 'polypeptide(L)'
;KHEKDLKLAMQQLNQQINMEERRLQILLQEQQLTEQHRKEDISNANSNLLYTFIQEIISTKEPLNQTIFQLKIESLVQRLDSHHKSLLIRFLYKMNYLNAQHSGSITLDLHGMNLKELDLDDMDINSGQGKLDL
;
A
#
# COMPACT_ATOMS: atom_id res chain seq x y z
N LYS A 1 40.44 -2.38 51.10
CA LYS A 1 39.53 -3.51 50.81
C LYS A 1 38.22 -2.97 50.22
N HIS A 2 37.45 -2.18 50.97
CA HIS A 2 36.20 -1.57 50.49
C HIS A 2 36.29 -0.77 49.18
N GLU A 3 37.38 -0.03 48.93
CA GLU A 3 37.55 0.71 47.66
C GLU A 3 37.77 -0.21 46.45
N LYS A 4 38.44 -1.36 46.66
CA LYS A 4 38.65 -2.35 45.62
C LYS A 4 37.33 -3.07 45.29
N ASP A 5 36.55 -3.37 46.34
CA ASP A 5 35.24 -4.00 46.21
C ASP A 5 34.25 -3.05 45.51
N LEU A 6 34.28 -1.75 45.82
CA LEU A 6 33.48 -0.73 45.15
C LEU A 6 33.82 -0.62 43.64
N LYS A 7 35.12 -0.60 43.29
CA LYS A 7 35.55 -0.56 41.88
C LYS A 7 35.07 -1.79 41.10
N LEU A 8 35.15 -2.97 41.71
CA LEU A 8 34.63 -4.21 41.13
C LEU A 8 33.10 -4.17 40.94
N ALA A 9 32.36 -3.73 41.96
CA ALA A 9 30.90 -3.60 41.86
C ALA A 9 30.47 -2.60 40.78
N MET A 10 31.16 -1.46 40.65
CA MET A 10 30.89 -0.48 39.59
C MET A 10 31.19 -1.05 38.20
N GLN A 11 32.26 -1.83 38.04
CA GLN A 11 32.56 -2.50 36.78
C GLN A 11 31.48 -3.51 36.40
N GLN A 12 31.01 -4.31 37.36
CA GLN A 12 29.92 -5.27 37.15
C GLN A 12 28.61 -4.57 36.78
N LEU A 13 28.26 -3.48 37.47
CA LEU A 13 27.08 -2.69 37.15
C LEU A 13 27.16 -2.12 35.73
N ASN A 14 28.30 -1.54 35.34
CA ASN A 14 28.49 -1.00 34.00
C ASN A 14 28.40 -2.08 32.93
N GLN A 15 28.94 -3.27 33.18
CA GLN A 15 28.78 -4.42 32.29
C GLN A 15 27.30 -4.82 32.15
N GLN A 16 26.56 -4.84 33.25
CA GLN A 16 25.13 -5.17 33.23
C GLN A 16 24.32 -4.13 32.45
N ILE A 17 24.58 -2.82 32.67
CA ILE A 17 23.94 -1.74 31.91
C ILE A 17 24.23 -1.90 30.41
N ASN A 18 25.49 -2.10 30.02
CA ASN A 18 25.87 -2.30 28.63
C ASN A 18 25.18 -3.50 27.98
N MET A 19 24.96 -4.59 28.74
CA MET A 19 24.24 -5.76 28.24
C MET A 19 22.76 -5.47 28.02
N GLU A 20 22.10 -4.80 28.96
CA GLU A 20 20.67 -4.46 28.83
C GLU A 20 20.43 -3.42 27.72
N GLU A 21 21.33 -2.45 27.54
CA GLU A 21 21.27 -1.51 26.41
C GLU A 21 21.34 -2.24 25.06
N ARG A 22 22.25 -3.22 24.91
CA ARG A 22 22.33 -4.05 23.70
C ARG A 22 21.08 -4.89 23.50
N ARG A 23 20.54 -5.47 24.58
CA ARG A 23 19.31 -6.26 24.52
C ARG A 23 18.12 -5.42 24.03
N LEU A 24 17.99 -4.19 24.52
CA LEU A 24 16.95 -3.26 24.07
C LEU A 24 17.10 -2.90 22.59
N GLN A 25 18.33 -2.68 22.11
CA GLN A 25 18.59 -2.42 20.69
C GLN A 25 18.18 -3.61 19.81
N ILE A 26 18.49 -4.84 20.23
CA ILE A 26 18.09 -6.05 19.51
C ILE A 26 16.56 -6.15 19.44
N LEU A 27 15.87 -5.97 20.57
CA LEU A 27 14.40 -6.03 20.59
C LEU A 27 13.75 -4.99 19.68
N LEU A 28 14.31 -3.78 19.63
CA LEU A 28 13.83 -2.73 18.74
C LEU A 28 14.03 -3.11 17.26
N GLN A 29 15.18 -3.69 16.91
CA GLN A 29 15.45 -4.19 15.56
C GLN A 29 14.51 -5.35 15.18
N GLU A 30 14.27 -6.29 16.08
CA GLU A 30 13.32 -7.40 15.87
C GLU A 30 11.89 -6.88 15.63
N GLN A 31 11.45 -5.88 16.40
CA GLN A 31 10.15 -5.25 16.21
C GLN A 31 10.05 -4.55 14.84
N GLN A 32 11.10 -3.83 14.43
CA GLN A 32 11.14 -3.17 13.12
C GLN A 32 11.10 -4.17 11.97
N LEU A 33 11.87 -5.26 12.05
CA LEU A 33 11.85 -6.35 11.07
C LEU A 33 10.48 -7.02 11.00
N THR A 34 9.85 -7.27 12.14
CA THR A 34 8.50 -7.86 12.21
C THR A 34 7.48 -6.97 11.52
N GLU A 35 7.53 -5.66 11.77
CA GLU A 35 6.63 -4.71 11.13
C GLU A 35 6.90 -4.55 9.63
N GLN A 36 8.17 -4.62 9.22
CA GLN A 36 8.54 -4.63 7.80
C GLN A 36 7.96 -5.86 7.09
N HIS A 37 8.17 -7.06 7.63
CA HIS A 37 7.61 -8.29 7.05
C HIS A 37 6.09 -8.25 7.00
N ARG A 38 5.43 -7.75 8.05
CA ARG A 38 3.97 -7.56 8.05
C ARG A 38 3.50 -6.64 6.91
N LYS A 39 4.21 -5.54 6.67
CA LYS A 39 3.92 -4.62 5.56
C LYS A 39 4.13 -5.28 4.19
N GLU A 40 5.22 -6.03 4.03
CA GLU A 40 5.52 -6.79 2.81
C GLU A 40 4.43 -7.83 2.53
N ASP A 41 3.99 -8.59 3.55
CA ASP A 41 2.93 -9.58 3.43
C ASP A 41 1.60 -8.97 3.01
N ILE A 42 1.22 -7.84 3.61
CA ILE A 42 0.01 -7.09 3.23
C ILE A 42 0.13 -6.58 1.80
N SER A 43 1.27 -6.01 1.43
CA SER A 43 1.53 -5.52 0.06
C SER A 43 1.45 -6.65 -0.97
N ASN A 44 2.03 -7.82 -0.67
CA ASN A 44 1.97 -9.00 -1.52
C ASN A 44 0.52 -9.51 -1.67
N ALA A 45 -0.24 -9.55 -0.58
CA ALA A 45 -1.66 -9.94 -0.62
C ALA A 45 -2.49 -8.96 -1.48
N ASN A 46 -2.26 -7.66 -1.32
CA ASN A 46 -2.92 -6.62 -2.12
C ASN A 46 -2.54 -6.70 -3.60
N SER A 47 -1.27 -6.93 -3.91
CA SER A 47 -0.78 -7.15 -5.28
C SER A 47 -1.43 -8.37 -5.92
N ASN A 48 -1.53 -9.48 -5.20
CA ASN A 48 -2.19 -10.69 -5.70
C ASN A 48 -3.68 -10.48 -5.97
N LEU A 49 -4.39 -9.79 -5.06
CA LEU A 49 -5.81 -9.46 -5.26
C LEU A 49 -6.02 -8.60 -6.51
N LEU A 50 -5.19 -7.56 -6.68
CA LEU A 50 -5.26 -6.69 -7.85
C LEU A 50 -4.92 -7.45 -9.13
N TYR A 51 -3.89 -8.29 -9.11
CA TYR A 51 -3.51 -9.13 -10.24
C TYR A 51 -4.64 -10.09 -10.64
N THR A 52 -5.23 -10.82 -9.68
CA THR A 52 -6.36 -11.73 -9.95
C THR A 52 -7.54 -11.00 -10.54
N PHE A 53 -7.89 -9.81 -10.01
CA PHE A 53 -8.96 -9.00 -10.55
C PHE A 53 -8.67 -8.56 -12.00
N ILE A 54 -7.48 -8.04 -12.27
CA ILE A 54 -7.08 -7.62 -13.63
C ILE A 54 -7.13 -8.80 -14.60
N GLN A 55 -6.61 -9.96 -14.21
CA GLN A 55 -6.65 -11.17 -15.03
C GLN A 55 -8.08 -11.62 -15.33
N GLU A 56 -8.98 -11.54 -14.34
CA GLU A 56 -10.39 -11.85 -14.54
C GLU A 56 -11.00 -10.93 -15.61
N ILE A 57 -10.75 -9.63 -15.53
CA ILE A 57 -11.27 -8.65 -16.49
C ILE A 57 -10.71 -8.88 -17.89
N ILE A 58 -9.40 -9.09 -18.02
CA ILE A 58 -8.75 -9.31 -19.33
C ILE A 58 -9.18 -10.64 -19.95
N SER A 59 -9.41 -11.68 -19.14
CA SER A 59 -9.77 -13.02 -19.61
C SER A 59 -11.25 -13.18 -19.93
N THR A 60 -12.10 -12.25 -19.49
CA THR A 60 -13.54 -12.34 -19.70
C THR A 60 -13.87 -12.07 -21.17
N LYS A 61 -14.47 -13.07 -21.83
CA LYS A 61 -14.96 -12.97 -23.22
C LYS A 61 -16.41 -12.47 -23.31
N GLU A 62 -17.12 -12.49 -22.19
CA GLU A 62 -18.50 -12.06 -22.07
C GLU A 62 -18.60 -10.57 -21.70
N PRO A 63 -19.70 -9.88 -22.06
CA PRO A 63 -19.93 -8.53 -21.56
C PRO A 63 -20.03 -8.54 -20.03
N LEU A 64 -19.20 -7.72 -19.38
CA LEU A 64 -19.17 -7.61 -17.92
C LEU A 64 -20.52 -7.10 -17.40
N ASN A 65 -21.06 -7.74 -16.37
CA ASN A 65 -22.22 -7.22 -15.66
C ASN A 65 -21.80 -6.00 -14.82
N GLN A 66 -22.34 -4.83 -15.13
CA GLN A 66 -21.98 -3.56 -14.49
C GLN A 66 -22.15 -3.59 -12.96
N THR A 67 -23.27 -4.10 -12.44
CA THR A 67 -23.53 -4.17 -11.00
C THR A 67 -22.53 -5.06 -10.28
N ILE A 68 -22.26 -6.25 -10.82
CA ILE A 68 -21.29 -7.19 -10.24
C ILE A 68 -19.89 -6.60 -10.28
N PHE A 69 -19.53 -5.96 -11.40
CA PHE A 69 -18.24 -5.32 -11.58
C PHE A 69 -18.02 -4.18 -10.59
N GLN A 70 -19.03 -3.33 -10.38
CA GLN A 70 -18.99 -2.25 -9.40
C GLN A 70 -18.84 -2.79 -7.97
N LEU A 71 -19.61 -3.80 -7.58
CA LEU A 71 -19.51 -4.43 -6.25
C LEU A 71 -18.11 -5.02 -5.99
N LYS A 72 -17.48 -5.63 -7.01
CA LYS A 72 -16.11 -6.12 -6.90
C LYS A 72 -15.11 -4.99 -6.68
N ILE A 73 -15.27 -3.87 -7.38
CA ILE A 73 -14.41 -2.69 -7.20
C ILE A 73 -14.59 -2.10 -5.81
N GLU A 74 -15.83 -1.95 -5.33
CA GLU A 74 -16.11 -1.48 -3.97
C GLU A 74 -15.44 -2.36 -2.91
N SER A 75 -15.54 -3.69 -3.07
CA SER A 75 -14.89 -4.67 -2.21
C SER A 75 -13.35 -4.54 -2.24
N LEU A 76 -12.75 -4.30 -3.40
CA LEU A 76 -11.31 -4.08 -3.52
C LEU A 76 -10.89 -2.76 -2.86
N VAL A 77 -11.61 -1.66 -3.11
CA VAL A 77 -11.31 -0.35 -2.53
C VAL A 77 -11.36 -0.38 -1.00
N GLN A 78 -12.24 -1.18 -0.40
CA GLN A 78 -12.30 -1.34 1.05
C GLN A 78 -11.10 -2.11 1.63
N ARG A 79 -10.46 -2.98 0.84
CA ARG A 79 -9.40 -3.89 1.32
C ARG A 79 -7.99 -3.43 0.99
N LEU A 80 -7.81 -2.79 -0.16
CA LEU A 80 -6.52 -2.35 -0.65
C LEU A 80 -5.99 -1.18 0.20
N ASP A 81 -4.66 -1.07 0.32
CA ASP A 81 -4.02 0.14 0.82
C ASP A 81 -4.06 1.27 -0.25
N SER A 82 -3.67 2.48 0.13
CA SER A 82 -3.68 3.65 -0.76
C SER A 82 -2.89 3.44 -2.06
N HIS A 83 -1.74 2.76 -1.99
CA HIS A 83 -0.91 2.52 -3.17
C HIS A 83 -1.64 1.63 -4.18
N HIS A 84 -2.20 0.51 -3.72
CA HIS A 84 -2.91 -0.43 -4.58
C HIS A 84 -4.27 0.11 -5.04
N LYS A 85 -4.95 0.95 -4.25
CA LYS A 85 -6.12 1.72 -4.70
C LYS A 85 -5.76 2.61 -5.89
N SER A 86 -4.61 3.29 -5.85
CA SER A 86 -4.12 4.15 -6.95
C SER A 86 -3.88 3.34 -8.22
N LEU A 87 -3.22 2.18 -8.09
CA LEU A 87 -3.00 1.26 -9.20
C LEU A 87 -4.31 0.76 -9.82
N LEU A 88 -5.29 0.40 -8.99
CA LEU A 88 -6.64 0.00 -9.44
C LEU A 88 -7.31 1.12 -10.24
N ILE A 89 -7.32 2.35 -9.73
CA ILE A 89 -7.94 3.49 -10.41
C ILE A 89 -7.25 3.77 -11.74
N ARG A 90 -5.91 3.75 -11.77
CA ARG A 90 -5.14 3.92 -13.00
C ARG A 90 -5.47 2.85 -14.03
N PHE A 91 -5.67 1.61 -13.60
CA PHE A 91 -6.12 0.52 -14.47
C PHE A 91 -7.52 0.79 -15.02
N LEU A 92 -8.49 1.14 -14.16
CA LEU A 92 -9.87 1.43 -14.58
C LEU A 92 -9.95 2.60 -15.56
N TYR A 93 -9.14 3.64 -15.35
CA TYR A 93 -9.02 4.77 -16.26
C TYR A 93 -8.44 4.34 -17.63
N LYS A 94 -7.34 3.58 -17.64
CA LYS A 94 -6.72 3.08 -18.89
C LYS A 94 -7.66 2.20 -19.71
N MET A 95 -8.53 1.45 -19.04
CA MET A 95 -9.53 0.59 -19.68
C MET A 95 -10.81 1.34 -20.09
N ASN A 96 -10.84 2.66 -19.93
CA ASN A 96 -11.98 3.53 -20.22
C ASN A 96 -13.26 3.21 -19.41
N TYR A 97 -13.14 2.57 -18.24
CA TYR A 97 -14.28 2.30 -17.38
C TYR A 97 -14.74 3.52 -16.57
N LEU A 98 -13.89 4.56 -16.45
CA LEU A 98 -14.20 5.79 -15.68
C LEU A 98 -14.55 7.00 -16.55
N ASN A 99 -14.11 7.02 -17.80
CA ASN A 99 -14.20 8.17 -18.70
C ASN A 99 -14.74 7.78 -20.10
N ALA A 100 -15.63 6.79 -20.15
CA ALA A 100 -16.26 6.31 -21.37
C ALA A 100 -16.82 7.46 -22.25
N GLN A 101 -16.16 7.72 -23.39
CA GLN A 101 -16.59 8.75 -24.35
C GLN A 101 -17.58 8.22 -25.41
N HIS A 102 -17.92 6.93 -25.38
CA HIS A 102 -18.81 6.29 -26.35
C HIS A 102 -19.96 5.56 -25.66
N SER A 103 -21.19 5.76 -26.17
CA SER A 103 -22.48 5.41 -25.55
C SER A 103 -22.80 3.91 -25.45
N GLY A 104 -21.78 3.05 -25.44
CA GLY A 104 -21.93 1.59 -25.33
C GLY A 104 -20.97 0.92 -24.35
N SER A 105 -20.08 1.67 -23.70
CA SER A 105 -19.14 1.14 -22.71
C SER A 105 -19.65 1.33 -21.28
N ILE A 106 -19.41 0.34 -20.42
CA ILE A 106 -19.71 0.41 -18.99
C ILE A 106 -18.98 1.60 -18.40
N THR A 107 -19.73 2.57 -17.89
CA THR A 107 -19.20 3.69 -17.13
C THR A 107 -19.44 3.41 -15.65
N LEU A 108 -18.38 3.29 -14.88
CA LEU A 108 -18.43 3.12 -13.45
C LEU A 108 -18.55 4.48 -12.78
N ASP A 109 -19.49 4.58 -11.85
CA ASP A 109 -19.53 5.68 -10.91
C ASP A 109 -18.75 5.27 -9.64
N LEU A 110 -17.66 5.98 -9.36
CA LEU A 110 -16.90 5.81 -8.12
C LEU A 110 -17.35 6.76 -7.01
N HIS A 111 -18.40 7.57 -7.25
CA HIS A 111 -18.92 8.51 -6.27
C HIS A 111 -19.44 7.78 -5.03
N GLY A 112 -18.90 8.14 -3.86
CA GLY A 112 -19.22 7.48 -2.58
C GLY A 112 -18.27 6.36 -2.17
N MET A 113 -17.33 5.93 -3.04
CA MET A 113 -16.25 5.03 -2.62
C MET A 113 -15.26 5.77 -1.70
N ASN A 114 -14.73 5.09 -0.68
CA ASN A 114 -13.77 5.69 0.25
C ASN A 114 -12.39 5.85 -0.41
N LEU A 115 -12.27 6.90 -1.22
CA LEU A 115 -11.07 7.28 -1.98
C LEU A 115 -10.28 8.40 -1.29
N LYS A 116 -10.65 8.77 -0.05
CA LYS A 116 -10.09 9.93 0.67
C LYS A 116 -8.60 9.85 0.99
N GLU A 117 -7.95 8.73 0.72
CA GLU A 117 -6.54 8.45 1.01
C GLU A 117 -5.68 8.29 -0.25
N LEU A 118 -6.22 8.63 -1.42
CA LEU A 118 -5.45 8.64 -2.66
C LEU A 118 -4.69 9.95 -2.77
N ASP A 119 -3.37 9.87 -2.57
CA ASP A 119 -2.45 10.85 -3.15
C ASP A 119 -2.52 10.67 -4.68
N LEU A 120 -3.39 11.45 -5.30
CA LEU A 120 -3.47 11.59 -6.76
C LEU A 120 -2.37 12.52 -7.28
N ASP A 121 -1.61 13.17 -6.40
CA ASP A 121 -0.57 14.14 -6.74
C ASP A 121 0.69 13.48 -7.34
N ASP A 122 0.87 12.17 -7.18
CA ASP A 122 1.89 11.37 -7.89
C ASP A 122 1.41 10.83 -9.25
N MET A 123 0.17 11.16 -9.66
CA MET A 123 -0.24 10.94 -11.05
C MET A 123 0.39 12.04 -11.92
N ASP A 124 1.67 11.83 -12.28
CA ASP A 124 2.28 12.41 -13.47
C ASP A 124 1.49 11.91 -14.70
N ILE A 125 0.31 12.49 -14.88
CA ILE A 125 -0.30 12.66 -16.18
C ILE A 125 0.64 13.65 -16.86
N ASN A 126 1.71 13.12 -17.46
CA ASN A 126 2.38 13.75 -18.58
C ASN A 126 1.32 13.92 -19.68
N SER A 127 0.46 14.92 -19.49
CA SER A 127 -0.27 15.57 -20.53
C SER A 127 0.81 16.21 -21.38
N GLY A 128 1.19 15.49 -22.44
CA GLY A 128 1.84 16.08 -23.60
C GLY A 128 0.87 17.07 -24.25
N GLN A 129 0.58 18.17 -23.56
CA GLN A 129 0.12 19.40 -24.16
C GLN A 129 1.33 20.32 -24.18
N GLY A 130 2.03 20.25 -25.32
CA GLY A 130 2.95 21.30 -25.69
C GLY A 130 2.24 22.65 -25.59
N LYS A 131 2.91 23.59 -24.91
CA LYS A 131 2.85 25.04 -25.10
C LYS A 131 1.66 25.57 -25.90
N LEU A 132 0.78 26.26 -25.19
CA LEU A 132 0.22 27.51 -25.70
C LEU A 132 0.60 28.62 -24.73
N ASP A 133 1.78 29.19 -24.97
CA ASP A 133 2.06 30.57 -24.60
C ASP A 133 1.33 31.47 -25.59
N LEU A 134 0.52 32.40 -25.06
CA LEU A 134 -0.13 33.57 -25.71
C LEU A 134 -1.25 33.28 -26.73
#